data_AF-Q921Y0-F1
#
_entry.id   AF-Q921Y0-F1
#
_cell.length_a   1.000
_cell.length_b   1.000
_cell.length_c   1.000
_cell.angle_alpha   90.00
_cell.angle_beta   90.00
_cell.angle_gamma   90.00
#
_symmetry.space_group_name_H-M   'P 1'
#
loop_
_entity.id
_entity.type
_entity.pdbx_description
1 polymer ?
#
loop_
_entity_poly.entity_id
_entity_poly.type
_entity_poly.pdbx_seq_one_letter_code
_entity_poly.pdbx_strand_id
1 'polypeptide(L)'
;MSFLFSSRSSKTFKPKKNIPEGSHQYELLKHAEATLGSGNLRQAVMLPEGEDLNEWIAVNTVDFFNQINMLYGTITEFCTEASCPVMSAGPRYEYHWADGTNIKKPIKCSAPKYIDYLMTWVQDQLDDETLFPSKIGVPFPKNFMSVAKTILKRLFRVYAHIYHQHFDSVMQLQEEAHLNTSFKHFIFFVQEFNLIDRRELAPLQELIEKLGSKDR
;
A
#
# COMPACT_ATOMS: atom_id res chain seq x y z
N MET A 1 -8.50 19.23 -6.35
CA MET A 1 -8.02 19.07 -7.74
C MET A 1 -8.55 17.73 -8.24
N SER A 2 -9.30 17.72 -9.34
CA SER A 2 -9.76 16.48 -9.97
C SER A 2 -8.54 15.81 -10.62
N PHE A 3 -8.25 14.56 -10.26
CA PHE A 3 -7.17 13.76 -10.84
C PHE A 3 -7.45 13.49 -12.33
N LEU A 4 -6.98 14.37 -13.21
CA LEU A 4 -7.07 14.23 -14.66
C LEU A 4 -5.84 13.46 -15.16
N PHE A 5 -5.98 12.14 -15.23
CA PHE A 5 -5.00 11.25 -15.83
C PHE A 5 -4.85 11.54 -17.33
N SER A 6 -3.65 11.93 -17.74
CA SER A 6 -3.25 12.03 -19.14
C SER A 6 -3.11 10.62 -19.73
N SER A 7 -3.73 10.41 -20.88
CA SER A 7 -3.81 9.12 -21.56
C SER A 7 -2.46 8.63 -22.05
N ARG A 8 -1.93 7.54 -21.47
CA ARG A 8 -0.96 6.67 -22.15
C ARG A 8 -1.40 5.22 -22.06
N SER A 9 -1.44 4.59 -23.23
CA SER A 9 -1.99 3.27 -23.47
C SER A 9 -1.05 2.16 -22.99
N SER A 10 -1.36 1.58 -21.84
CA SER A 10 -0.99 0.21 -21.50
C SER A 10 -2.05 -0.29 -20.53
N LYS A 11 -2.97 -1.13 -21.04
CA LYS A 11 -4.00 -1.88 -20.27
C LYS A 11 -4.46 -1.15 -19.00
N THR A 12 -5.14 -0.02 -19.18
CA THR A 12 -5.56 0.91 -18.12
C THR A 12 -6.36 0.19 -17.04
N PHE A 13 -5.66 -0.22 -15.98
CA PHE A 13 -6.22 -0.80 -14.77
C PHE A 13 -7.17 0.22 -14.15
N LYS A 14 -8.45 -0.13 -14.06
CA LYS A 14 -9.41 0.64 -13.29
C LYS A 14 -9.23 0.24 -11.82
N PRO A 15 -9.08 1.18 -10.87
CA PRO A 15 -9.19 0.84 -9.47
C PRO A 15 -10.50 0.05 -9.28
N LYS A 16 -10.39 -1.19 -8.80
CA LYS A 16 -11.58 -1.95 -8.42
C LYS A 16 -12.15 -1.22 -7.21
N LYS A 17 -13.35 -0.66 -7.36
CA LYS A 17 -14.07 -0.02 -6.25
C LYS A 17 -14.49 -1.12 -5.27
N ASN A 18 -13.56 -1.52 -4.40
CA ASN A 18 -13.84 -2.47 -3.32
C ASN A 18 -14.74 -1.83 -2.26
N ILE A 19 -14.69 -0.50 -2.12
CA ILE A 19 -15.56 0.26 -1.21
C ILE A 19 -16.81 0.72 -1.99
N PRO A 20 -18.02 0.22 -1.65
CA PRO A 20 -19.25 0.59 -2.34
C PRO A 20 -19.58 2.08 -2.17
N GLU A 21 -19.99 2.76 -3.25
CA GLU A 21 -20.47 4.14 -3.17
C GLU A 21 -21.71 4.25 -2.27
N GLY A 22 -21.69 5.21 -1.34
CA GLY A 22 -22.76 5.39 -0.35
C GLY A 22 -22.63 4.50 0.89
N SER A 23 -21.57 3.70 1.01
CA SER A 23 -21.23 3.03 2.27
C SER A 23 -20.57 4.02 3.24
N HIS A 24 -20.59 3.71 4.53
CA HIS A 24 -19.91 4.49 5.56
C HIS A 24 -18.38 4.54 5.32
N GLN A 25 -17.80 3.40 4.93
CA GLN A 25 -16.42 3.30 4.45
C GLN A 25 -16.08 4.29 3.30
N TYR A 26 -17.05 4.57 2.42
CA TYR A 26 -16.87 5.53 1.33
C TYR A 26 -16.83 6.98 1.83
N GLU A 27 -17.59 7.31 2.88
CA GLU A 27 -17.55 8.63 3.52
C GLU A 27 -16.22 8.85 4.26
N LEU A 28 -15.72 7.82 4.95
CA LEU A 28 -14.40 7.81 5.57
C LEU A 28 -13.28 8.04 4.54
N LEU A 29 -13.34 7.35 3.39
CA LEU A 29 -12.36 7.53 2.32
C LEU A 29 -12.36 8.99 1.83
N LYS A 30 -13.53 9.57 1.60
CA LYS A 30 -13.65 10.98 1.18
C LYS A 30 -13.08 11.95 2.22
N HIS A 31 -13.30 11.67 3.50
CA HIS A 31 -12.75 12.48 4.59
C HIS A 31 -11.21 12.44 4.60
N ALA A 32 -10.63 11.25 4.43
CA ALA A 32 -9.19 11.06 4.29
C ALA A 32 -8.64 11.85 3.10
N GLU A 33 -9.24 11.68 1.92
CA GLU A 33 -8.86 12.36 0.67
C GLU A 33 -8.92 13.89 0.78
N ALA A 34 -9.94 14.44 1.45
CA ALA A 34 -10.06 15.88 1.67
C ALA A 34 -8.93 16.41 2.57
N THR A 35 -8.52 15.65 3.59
CA THR A 35 -7.45 16.04 4.52
C THR A 35 -6.06 15.89 3.90
N LEU A 36 -5.86 14.86 3.08
CA LEU A 36 -4.65 14.67 2.24
C LEU A 36 -4.37 15.92 1.38
N GLY A 37 -5.43 16.51 0.80
CA GLY A 37 -5.33 17.73 0.00
C GLY A 37 -4.94 18.99 0.78
N SER A 38 -5.07 19.00 2.11
CA SER A 38 -4.69 20.14 2.96
C SER A 38 -3.18 20.27 3.18
N GLY A 39 -2.41 19.24 2.81
CA GLY A 39 -0.96 19.16 3.05
C GLY A 39 -0.55 18.64 4.42
N ASN A 40 -1.50 18.46 5.36
CA ASN A 40 -1.20 17.90 6.69
C ASN A 40 -1.48 16.38 6.74
N LEU A 41 -0.53 15.59 6.24
CA LEU A 41 -0.65 14.13 6.22
C LEU A 41 -0.81 13.50 7.60
N ARG A 42 -0.32 14.15 8.67
CA ARG A 42 -0.50 13.63 10.04
C ARG A 42 -1.96 13.69 10.47
N GLN A 43 -2.66 14.78 10.16
CA GLN A 43 -4.09 14.88 10.44
C GLN A 43 -4.90 13.90 9.58
N ALA A 44 -4.46 13.66 8.34
CA ALA A 44 -5.14 12.75 7.43
C ALA A 44 -5.15 11.28 7.89
N VAL A 45 -4.18 10.86 8.73
CA VAL A 45 -4.10 9.48 9.21
C VAL A 45 -4.80 9.24 10.55
N MET A 46 -5.15 10.31 11.28
CA MET A 46 -5.80 10.18 12.58
C MET A 46 -7.19 9.56 12.43
N LEU A 47 -7.54 8.69 13.38
CA LEU A 47 -8.91 8.16 13.48
C LEU A 47 -9.86 9.34 13.75
N PRO A 48 -10.88 9.58 12.89
CA PRO A 48 -11.84 10.65 13.16
C PRO A 48 -12.66 10.35 14.41
N GLU A 49 -13.15 11.40 15.06
CA GLU A 49 -13.87 11.27 16.32
C GLU A 49 -15.18 10.48 16.13
N GLY A 50 -15.38 9.46 16.96
CA GLY A 50 -16.57 8.60 16.92
C GLY A 50 -16.49 7.42 15.94
N GLU A 51 -15.43 7.33 15.14
CA GLU A 51 -15.27 6.30 14.12
C GLU A 51 -14.72 4.98 14.68
N ASP A 52 -15.07 3.87 14.03
CA ASP A 52 -14.52 2.56 14.36
C ASP A 52 -13.08 2.40 13.84
N LEU A 53 -12.19 1.95 14.72
CA LEU A 53 -10.79 1.75 14.38
C LEU A 53 -10.62 0.72 13.25
N ASN A 54 -11.34 -0.40 13.28
CA ASN A 54 -11.15 -1.44 12.26
C ASN A 54 -11.66 -0.98 10.90
N GLU A 55 -12.77 -0.26 10.88
CA GLU A 55 -13.29 0.35 9.65
C GLU A 55 -12.31 1.37 9.07
N TRP A 56 -11.71 2.21 9.92
CA TRP A 56 -10.67 3.14 9.50
C TRP A 56 -9.42 2.45 8.95
N ILE A 57 -8.95 1.39 9.61
CA ILE A 57 -7.84 0.55 9.11
C ILE A 57 -8.21 -0.11 7.78
N ALA A 58 -9.45 -0.60 7.63
CA ALA A 58 -9.90 -1.29 6.43
C ALA A 58 -9.90 -0.35 5.22
N VAL A 59 -10.52 0.83 5.36
CA VAL A 59 -10.61 1.85 4.31
C VAL A 59 -9.22 2.26 3.84
N ASN A 60 -8.32 2.59 4.76
CA ASN A 60 -6.96 3.00 4.42
C ASN A 60 -6.13 1.85 3.84
N THR A 61 -6.33 0.60 4.29
CA THR A 61 -5.64 -0.55 3.70
C THR A 61 -6.01 -0.73 2.22
N VAL A 62 -7.29 -0.57 1.88
CA VAL A 62 -7.77 -0.59 0.48
C VAL A 62 -7.18 0.57 -0.32
N ASP A 63 -7.17 1.78 0.25
CA ASP A 63 -6.59 2.96 -0.40
C ASP A 63 -5.09 2.75 -0.71
N PHE A 64 -4.29 2.31 0.28
CA PHE A 64 -2.88 2.02 0.07
C PHE A 64 -2.64 0.92 -0.97
N PHE A 65 -3.44 -0.15 -0.97
CA PHE A 65 -3.35 -1.18 -1.99
C PHE A 65 -3.56 -0.58 -3.39
N ASN A 66 -4.60 0.22 -3.57
CA ASN A 66 -4.89 0.87 -4.86
C ASN A 66 -3.77 1.82 -5.28
N GLN A 67 -3.26 2.65 -4.37
CA GLN A 67 -2.16 3.59 -4.67
C GLN A 67 -0.89 2.86 -5.07
N ILE A 68 -0.48 1.81 -4.33
CA ILE A 68 0.72 1.04 -4.65
C ILE A 68 0.55 0.31 -5.99
N ASN A 69 -0.64 -0.25 -6.25
CA ASN A 69 -0.90 -0.92 -7.52
C ASN A 69 -0.81 0.06 -8.71
N MET A 70 -1.33 1.28 -8.56
CA MET A 70 -1.18 2.33 -9.57
C MET A 70 0.28 2.76 -9.76
N LEU A 71 1.01 3.04 -8.66
CA LEU A 71 2.42 3.42 -8.69
C LEU A 71 3.29 2.34 -9.31
N TYR A 72 3.08 1.07 -8.96
CA TYR A 72 3.83 -0.02 -9.56
C TYR A 72 3.47 -0.20 -11.04
N GLY A 73 2.18 0.00 -11.39
CA GLY A 73 1.69 -0.03 -12.76
C GLY A 73 2.48 0.85 -13.72
N THR A 74 2.92 2.04 -13.28
CA THR A 74 3.69 2.97 -14.12
C THR A 74 5.11 2.51 -14.44
N ILE A 75 5.69 1.64 -13.61
CA ILE A 75 7.07 1.18 -13.76
C ILE A 75 7.21 -0.27 -14.23
N THR A 76 6.09 -0.96 -14.52
CA THR A 76 6.08 -2.38 -14.89
C THR A 76 7.00 -2.71 -16.07
N GLU A 77 7.17 -1.79 -17.04
CA GLU A 77 8.07 -1.99 -18.18
C GLU A 77 9.57 -2.00 -17.80
N PHE A 78 9.93 -1.37 -16.67
CA PHE A 78 11.31 -1.34 -16.16
C PHE A 78 11.60 -2.48 -15.17
N CYS A 79 10.56 -3.04 -14.54
CA CYS A 79 10.65 -4.14 -13.58
C CYS A 79 10.44 -5.50 -14.27
N THR A 80 11.51 -6.04 -14.86
CA THR A 80 11.50 -7.30 -15.59
C THR A 80 12.18 -8.42 -14.80
N GLU A 81 11.99 -9.68 -15.16
CA GLU A 81 12.74 -10.78 -14.52
C GLU A 81 14.26 -10.68 -14.74
N ALA A 82 14.69 -10.01 -15.82
CA ALA A 82 16.10 -9.79 -16.11
C ALA A 82 16.70 -8.65 -15.26
N SER A 83 15.97 -7.53 -15.10
CA SER A 83 16.42 -6.40 -14.28
C SER A 83 16.25 -6.65 -12.77
N CYS A 84 15.23 -7.43 -12.39
CA CYS A 84 14.90 -7.73 -11.00
C CYS A 84 14.67 -9.24 -10.80
N PRO A 85 15.73 -10.06 -10.91
CA PRO A 85 15.64 -11.53 -10.84
C PRO A 85 15.24 -12.06 -9.46
N VAL A 86 15.31 -11.21 -8.43
CA VAL A 86 14.82 -11.48 -7.08
C VAL A 86 14.01 -10.28 -6.58
N MET A 87 12.99 -10.54 -5.77
CA MET A 87 12.32 -9.48 -5.01
C MET A 87 13.24 -9.03 -3.86
N SER A 88 13.71 -7.79 -3.91
CA SER A 88 14.62 -7.24 -2.90
C SER A 88 14.41 -5.74 -2.67
N ALA A 89 14.90 -5.28 -1.52
CA ALA A 89 15.08 -3.87 -1.20
C ALA A 89 16.57 -3.62 -0.92
N GLY A 90 17.30 -3.33 -2.00
CA GLY A 90 18.76 -3.18 -1.95
C GLY A 90 19.46 -4.52 -1.69
N PRO A 91 20.78 -4.50 -1.42
CA PRO A 91 21.60 -5.72 -1.38
C PRO A 91 21.41 -6.57 -0.12
N ARG A 92 20.76 -6.06 0.93
CA ARG A 92 20.67 -6.72 2.25
C ARG A 92 19.33 -7.39 2.52
N TYR A 93 18.29 -7.05 1.77
CA TYR A 93 16.92 -7.48 2.06
C TYR A 93 16.35 -8.20 0.85
N GLU A 94 16.34 -9.53 0.89
CA GLU A 94 15.68 -10.39 -0.10
C GLU A 94 14.34 -10.87 0.49
N TYR A 95 13.27 -10.81 -0.30
CA TYR A 95 11.93 -11.23 0.10
C TYR A 95 11.52 -12.51 -0.63
N HIS A 96 11.18 -13.54 0.14
CA HIS A 96 10.64 -14.78 -0.39
C HIS A 96 9.13 -14.80 -0.32
N TRP A 97 8.49 -15.42 -1.30
CA TRP A 97 7.03 -15.48 -1.40
C TRP A 97 6.48 -16.74 -0.72
N ALA A 98 5.46 -16.56 0.10
CA ALA A 98 4.57 -17.62 0.58
C ALA A 98 3.21 -17.00 0.93
N ASP A 99 2.11 -17.63 0.53
CA ASP A 99 0.75 -17.24 0.91
C ASP A 99 0.19 -18.10 2.06
N GLY A 100 0.85 -19.23 2.37
CA GLY A 100 0.40 -20.18 3.38
C GLY A 100 -0.70 -21.15 2.91
N THR A 101 -1.24 -20.95 1.71
CA THR A 101 -2.30 -21.77 1.11
C THR A 101 -1.76 -22.54 -0.09
N ASN A 102 -1.55 -21.86 -1.22
CA ASN A 102 -1.03 -22.45 -2.46
C ASN A 102 0.48 -22.68 -2.39
N ILE A 103 1.20 -21.74 -1.77
CA ILE A 103 2.65 -21.75 -1.59
C ILE A 103 2.95 -21.69 -0.09
N LYS A 104 3.03 -22.88 0.51
CA LYS A 104 3.27 -23.05 1.94
C LYS A 104 4.73 -22.82 2.36
N LYS A 105 5.69 -23.15 1.48
CA LYS A 105 7.11 -22.96 1.73
C LYS A 105 7.58 -21.70 1.00
N PRO A 106 8.32 -20.78 1.65
CA PRO A 106 8.86 -19.61 1.01
C PRO A 106 9.69 -19.97 -0.23
N ILE A 107 9.37 -19.34 -1.37
CA ILE A 107 10.10 -19.51 -2.64
C ILE A 107 10.81 -18.22 -3.04
N LYS A 108 11.95 -18.39 -3.71
CA LYS A 108 12.60 -17.30 -4.45
C LYS A 108 11.85 -17.07 -5.77
N CYS A 109 11.61 -15.82 -6.10
CA CYS A 109 11.08 -15.42 -7.39
C CYS A 109 11.52 -13.99 -7.72
N SER A 110 11.40 -13.63 -9.01
CA SER A 110 11.65 -12.28 -9.52
C SER A 110 10.72 -11.26 -8.86
N ALA A 111 11.14 -9.99 -8.81
CA ALA A 111 10.31 -8.92 -8.28
C ALA A 111 8.93 -8.80 -8.98
N PRO A 112 8.82 -8.80 -10.33
CA PRO A 112 7.51 -8.73 -10.97
C PRO A 112 6.61 -9.91 -10.61
N LYS A 113 7.16 -11.13 -10.53
CA LYS A 113 6.40 -12.32 -10.15
C LYS A 113 5.95 -12.28 -8.69
N TYR A 114 6.83 -11.81 -7.79
CA TYR A 114 6.47 -11.61 -6.39
C TYR A 114 5.34 -10.58 -6.25
N ILE A 115 5.45 -9.46 -6.96
CA ILE A 115 4.47 -8.36 -6.86
C ILE A 115 3.13 -8.79 -7.46
N ASP A 116 3.12 -9.54 -8.57
CA ASP A 116 1.89 -10.13 -9.13
C ASP A 116 1.18 -11.07 -8.13
N TYR A 117 1.93 -11.98 -7.49
CA TYR A 117 1.39 -12.82 -6.43
C TYR A 117 0.89 -12.02 -5.24
N LEU A 118 1.62 -10.97 -4.84
CA LEU A 118 1.23 -10.12 -3.74
C LEU A 118 -0.07 -9.36 -4.04
N MET A 119 -0.18 -8.72 -5.20
CA MET A 119 -1.35 -7.94 -5.54
C MET A 119 -2.60 -8.82 -5.67
N THR A 120 -2.45 -9.99 -6.28
CA THR A 120 -3.53 -11.00 -6.34
C THR A 120 -3.94 -11.44 -4.94
N TRP A 121 -2.98 -11.82 -4.10
CA TRP A 121 -3.26 -12.27 -2.73
C TRP A 121 -3.92 -11.17 -1.88
N VAL A 122 -3.45 -9.91 -1.96
CA VAL A 122 -4.06 -8.80 -1.22
C VAL A 122 -5.49 -8.57 -1.71
N GLN A 123 -5.73 -8.55 -3.02
CA GLN A 123 -7.07 -8.42 -3.58
C GLN A 123 -8.01 -9.50 -3.05
N ASP A 124 -7.58 -10.76 -3.03
CA ASP A 124 -8.39 -11.87 -2.50
C ASP A 124 -8.73 -11.67 -1.01
N GLN A 125 -7.83 -11.10 -0.21
CA GLN A 125 -8.13 -10.77 1.20
C GLN A 125 -9.12 -9.61 1.32
N LEU A 126 -8.98 -8.57 0.49
CA LEU A 126 -9.83 -7.38 0.52
C LEU A 126 -11.24 -7.65 -0.01
N ASP A 127 -11.40 -8.64 -0.91
CA ASP A 127 -12.67 -9.07 -1.47
C ASP A 127 -13.41 -10.08 -0.56
N ASP A 128 -12.72 -10.63 0.45
CA ASP A 128 -13.31 -11.54 1.44
C ASP A 128 -14.10 -10.75 2.49
N GLU A 129 -15.42 -10.69 2.33
CA GLU A 129 -16.37 -10.05 3.26
C GLU A 129 -16.34 -10.64 4.69
N THR A 130 -15.74 -11.82 4.89
CA THR A 130 -15.51 -12.36 6.25
C THR A 130 -14.30 -11.75 6.94
N LEU A 131 -13.39 -11.15 6.17
CA LEU A 131 -12.19 -10.43 6.63
C LEU A 131 -12.38 -8.92 6.61
N PHE A 132 -12.91 -8.39 5.50
CA PHE A 132 -13.17 -6.98 5.25
C PHE A 132 -14.66 -6.76 4.98
N PRO A 133 -15.53 -6.85 6.01
CA PRO A 133 -16.95 -6.60 5.85
C PRO A 133 -17.20 -5.16 5.35
N SER A 134 -18.02 -5.03 4.31
CA SER A 134 -18.47 -3.73 3.77
C SER A 134 -19.88 -3.33 4.21
N LYS A 135 -20.62 -4.29 4.79
CA LYS A 135 -22.02 -4.10 5.21
C LYS A 135 -22.11 -3.52 6.62
N ILE A 136 -22.91 -2.47 6.75
CA ILE A 136 -23.23 -1.82 8.03
C ILE A 136 -23.75 -2.86 9.03
N GLY A 137 -23.19 -2.83 10.24
CA GLY A 137 -23.58 -3.71 11.35
C GLY A 137 -22.95 -5.10 11.34
N VAL A 138 -22.16 -5.45 10.31
CA VAL A 138 -21.37 -6.68 10.31
C VAL A 138 -20.03 -6.42 11.02
N PRO A 139 -19.74 -7.09 12.14
CA PRO A 139 -18.50 -6.85 12.88
C PRO A 139 -17.29 -7.43 12.14
N PHE A 140 -16.16 -6.74 12.23
CA PHE A 140 -14.86 -7.26 11.81
C PHE A 140 -14.48 -8.53 12.60
N PRO A 141 -13.81 -9.51 11.98
CA PRO A 141 -13.41 -10.72 12.68
C PRO A 141 -12.31 -10.43 13.71
N LYS A 142 -12.17 -11.30 14.71
CA LYS A 142 -11.19 -11.14 15.81
C LYS A 142 -9.73 -11.07 15.33
N ASN A 143 -9.42 -11.65 14.17
CA ASN A 143 -8.09 -11.65 13.58
C ASN A 143 -7.88 -10.53 12.55
N PHE A 144 -8.86 -9.64 12.30
CA PHE A 144 -8.79 -8.58 11.31
C PHE A 144 -7.47 -7.79 11.39
N MET A 145 -7.14 -7.29 12.59
CA MET A 145 -5.93 -6.50 12.79
C MET A 145 -4.66 -7.27 12.40
N SER A 146 -4.60 -8.58 12.67
CA SER A 146 -3.47 -9.41 12.26
C SER A 146 -3.37 -9.55 10.73
N VAL A 147 -4.51 -9.63 10.04
CA VAL A 147 -4.58 -9.68 8.58
C VAL A 147 -4.16 -8.34 7.98
N ALA A 148 -4.71 -7.22 8.45
CA ALA A 148 -4.36 -5.88 8.02
C ALA A 148 -2.86 -5.58 8.20
N LYS A 149 -2.28 -5.90 9.37
CA LYS A 149 -0.83 -5.78 9.61
C LYS A 149 -0.01 -6.61 8.63
N THR A 150 -0.48 -7.81 8.28
CA THR A 150 0.21 -8.67 7.32
C THR A 150 0.17 -8.09 5.90
N ILE A 151 -0.99 -7.57 5.48
CA ILE A 151 -1.16 -6.90 4.19
C ILE A 151 -0.24 -5.69 4.11
N LEU A 152 -0.33 -4.76 5.06
CA LEU A 152 0.45 -3.51 5.08
C LEU A 152 1.96 -3.81 5.10
N LYS A 153 2.40 -4.76 5.92
CA LYS A 153 3.81 -5.20 5.92
C LYS A 153 4.27 -5.68 4.54
N ARG A 154 3.46 -6.47 3.85
CA ARG A 154 3.83 -7.00 2.52
C ARG A 154 3.79 -5.90 1.46
N LEU A 155 2.82 -4.99 1.53
CA LEU A 155 2.73 -3.81 0.67
C LEU A 155 3.94 -2.87 0.83
N PHE A 156 4.45 -2.69 2.05
CA PHE A 156 5.70 -1.93 2.30
C PHE A 156 6.88 -2.47 1.48
N ARG A 157 6.96 -3.78 1.23
CA ARG A 157 8.04 -4.39 0.43
C ARG A 157 8.05 -3.86 -1.00
N VAL A 158 6.89 -3.49 -1.54
CA VAL A 158 6.78 -2.90 -2.89
C VAL A 158 7.36 -1.49 -2.89
N TYR A 159 7.03 -0.65 -1.89
CA TYR A 159 7.71 0.66 -1.74
C TYR A 159 9.22 0.51 -1.62
N ALA A 160 9.68 -0.39 -0.73
CA ALA A 160 11.09 -0.65 -0.52
C ALA A 160 11.79 -1.09 -1.81
N HIS A 161 11.15 -1.95 -2.60
CA HIS A 161 11.66 -2.35 -3.91
C HIS A 161 11.73 -1.17 -4.89
N ILE A 162 10.66 -0.37 -5.01
CA ILE A 162 10.61 0.79 -5.91
C ILE A 162 11.72 1.78 -5.59
N TYR A 163 11.87 2.18 -4.32
CA TYR A 163 12.91 3.14 -3.91
C TYR A 163 14.33 2.64 -4.14
N HIS A 164 14.58 1.33 -3.99
CA HIS A 164 15.93 0.79 -4.15
C HIS A 164 16.29 0.41 -5.60
N GLN A 165 15.31 0.03 -6.43
CA GLN A 165 15.58 -0.57 -7.75
C GLN A 165 15.04 0.26 -8.91
N HIS A 166 14.03 1.09 -8.68
CA HIS A 166 13.32 1.80 -9.74
C HIS A 166 13.17 3.31 -9.50
N PHE A 167 13.86 3.87 -8.50
CA PHE A 167 13.76 5.31 -8.23
C PHE A 167 14.23 6.16 -9.42
N ASP A 168 15.28 5.73 -10.12
CA ASP A 168 15.74 6.39 -11.35
C ASP A 168 14.66 6.38 -12.44
N SER A 169 13.95 5.25 -12.62
CA SER A 169 12.82 5.15 -13.55
C SER A 169 11.67 6.05 -13.12
N VAL A 170 11.34 6.09 -11.82
CA VAL A 170 10.31 6.98 -11.25
C VAL A 170 10.66 8.45 -11.52
N MET A 171 11.91 8.85 -11.36
CA MET A 171 12.37 10.20 -11.68
C MET A 171 12.29 10.51 -13.17
N GLN A 172 12.65 9.56 -14.05
CA GLN A 172 12.52 9.73 -15.50
C GLN A 172 11.06 9.90 -15.94
N LEU A 173 10.13 9.26 -15.23
CA LEU A 173 8.70 9.39 -15.44
C LEU A 173 8.09 10.64 -14.76
N GLN A 174 8.85 11.37 -13.94
CA GLN A 174 8.39 12.51 -13.13
C GLN A 174 7.29 12.15 -12.11
N GLU A 175 7.36 10.93 -11.57
CA GLU A 175 6.38 10.38 -10.63
C GLU A 175 6.87 10.39 -9.16
N GLU A 176 8.05 10.97 -8.89
CA GLU A 176 8.66 10.95 -7.56
C GLU A 176 7.82 11.71 -6.51
N ALA A 177 7.10 12.75 -6.92
CA ALA A 177 6.20 13.48 -6.03
C ALA A 177 5.03 12.61 -5.55
N HIS A 178 4.45 11.81 -6.45
CA HIS A 178 3.36 10.89 -6.13
C HIS A 178 3.86 9.73 -5.26
N LEU A 179 4.99 9.12 -5.62
CA LEU A 179 5.62 8.06 -4.81
C LEU A 179 5.90 8.56 -3.39
N ASN A 180 6.52 9.73 -3.24
CA ASN A 180 6.87 10.28 -1.94
C ASN A 180 5.65 10.65 -1.09
N THR A 181 4.61 11.22 -1.69
CA THR A 181 3.37 11.56 -0.98
C THR A 181 2.65 10.30 -0.50
N SER A 182 2.49 9.33 -1.38
CA SER A 182 1.85 8.05 -1.08
C SER A 182 2.63 7.26 -0.02
N PHE A 183 3.96 7.21 -0.12
CA PHE A 183 4.81 6.56 0.87
C PHE A 183 4.78 7.29 2.22
N LYS A 184 4.80 8.62 2.24
CA LYS A 184 4.71 9.41 3.48
C LYS A 184 3.38 9.19 4.18
N HIS A 185 2.26 9.18 3.44
CA HIS A 185 0.94 8.85 3.96
C HIS A 185 0.93 7.45 4.58
N PHE A 186 1.44 6.45 3.84
CA PHE A 186 1.56 5.08 4.31
C PHE A 186 2.36 4.97 5.60
N ILE A 187 3.54 5.59 5.67
CA ILE A 187 4.42 5.53 6.85
C ILE A 187 3.77 6.18 8.08
N PHE A 188 3.12 7.32 7.91
CA PHE A 188 2.43 7.96 9.03
C PHE A 188 1.28 7.11 9.53
N PHE A 189 0.51 6.50 8.64
CA PHE A 189 -0.60 5.63 9.02
C PHE A 189 -0.14 4.38 9.79
N VAL A 190 0.89 3.68 9.29
CA VAL A 190 1.38 2.47 9.96
C VAL A 190 2.07 2.78 11.29
N GLN A 191 2.65 3.98 11.44
CA GLN A 191 3.23 4.43 12.70
C GLN A 191 2.16 4.84 13.71
N GLU A 192 1.13 5.57 13.29
CA GLU A 192 0.02 6.04 14.13
C GLU A 192 -0.64 4.86 14.86
N PHE A 193 -0.92 3.78 14.13
CA PHE A 193 -1.61 2.61 14.68
C PHE A 193 -0.68 1.41 14.98
N ASN A 194 0.65 1.61 14.95
CA ASN A 194 1.65 0.57 15.21
C ASN A 194 1.39 -0.74 14.43
N LEU A 195 1.18 -0.61 13.11
CA LEU A 195 0.76 -1.70 12.23
C LEU A 195 1.94 -2.50 11.68
N ILE A 196 3.14 -1.90 11.64
CA ILE A 196 4.36 -2.55 11.15
C ILE A 196 5.47 -2.37 12.19
N ASP A 197 6.13 -3.47 12.57
CA ASP A 197 7.29 -3.44 13.45
C ASP A 197 8.45 -2.66 12.81
N ARG A 198 9.15 -1.85 13.60
CA ARG A 198 10.28 -1.04 13.14
C ARG A 198 11.36 -1.85 12.40
N ARG A 199 11.57 -3.11 12.75
CA ARG A 199 12.54 -4.01 12.08
C ARG A 199 12.15 -4.30 10.63
N GLU A 200 10.86 -4.37 10.35
CA GLU A 200 10.35 -4.62 9.00
C GLU A 200 10.51 -3.37 8.12
N LEU A 201 10.56 -2.18 8.73
CA LEU A 201 10.79 -0.89 8.06
C LEU A 201 12.27 -0.56 7.81
N ALA A 202 13.20 -1.39 8.30
CA ALA A 202 14.63 -1.18 8.22
C ALA A 202 15.18 -0.88 6.80
N PRO A 203 14.67 -1.47 5.70
CA PRO A 203 15.17 -1.19 4.34
C PRO A 203 15.06 0.28 3.91
N LEU A 204 14.13 1.04 4.48
CA LEU A 204 13.91 2.46 4.18
C LEU A 204 14.08 3.36 5.42
N GLN A 205 14.76 2.88 6.46
CA GLN A 205 14.85 3.59 7.74
C GLN A 205 15.36 5.04 7.60
N GLU A 206 16.42 5.27 6.84
CA GLU A 206 16.98 6.61 6.64
C GLU A 206 15.99 7.56 5.96
N LEU A 207 15.21 7.06 4.98
CA LEU A 207 14.17 7.82 4.32
C LEU A 207 13.03 8.15 5.29
N ILE A 208 12.59 7.15 6.07
CA ILE A 208 11.53 7.30 7.08
C ILE A 208 11.94 8.34 8.14
N GLU A 209 13.18 8.32 8.60
CA GLU A 209 13.69 9.29 9.57
C GLU A 209 13.70 10.73 9.01
N LYS A 210 14.08 10.90 7.73
CA LYS A 210 14.01 12.19 7.03
C LYS A 210 12.57 12.68 6.81
N LEU A 211 11.61 11.78 6.61
CA LEU A 211 10.20 12.13 6.51
C LEU A 211 9.62 12.58 7.86
N GLY A 212 10.07 11.95 8.96
CA GLY A 212 9.63 12.28 10.31
C GLY A 212 10.17 13.60 10.85
N SER A 213 11.39 14.01 10.44
CA SER A 213 12.04 15.23 10.94
C SER A 213 11.51 16.53 10.33
N LYS A 214 10.91 16.49 9.13
CA LYS A 214 10.35 17.68 8.46
C LYS A 214 8.98 18.11 9.00
N ASP A 215 8.31 17.25 9.76
CA ASP A 215 6.93 17.47 10.23
C ASP A 215 6.83 17.52 11.77
N ARG A 216 7.92 17.89 12.46
CA ARG A 216 7.95 18.28 13.88
C ARG A 216 8.33 19.74 13.98
#